data_AF-A0A1J3I5A5-F1
#
_entry.id   AF-A0A1J3I5A5-F1
#
_cell.length_a   1.000
_cell.length_b   1.000
_cell.length_c   1.000
_cell.angle_alpha   90.00
_cell.angle_beta   90.00
_cell.angle_gamma   90.00
#
_symmetry.space_group_name_H-M   'P 1'
#
loop_
_entity.id
_entity.type
_entity.pdbx_description
1 polymer ?
#
loop_
_entity_poly.entity_id
_entity_poly.type
_entity_poly.pdbx_seq_one_letter_code
_entity_poly.pdbx_strand_id
1 'polypeptide(L)' 'VFVDAEHALDSSLAKAIGVYTENLLLSQPDCGEQALSLVDTLIRNGSVDVIVVDSVAALVPKGELEGEMGDAHMAMQ' A
#
# COMPACT_ATOMS: atom_id res chain seq x y z
N VAL A 1 7.35 -7.90 1.94
CA VAL A 1 6.75 -7.01 0.90
C VAL A 1 6.44 -5.68 1.56
N PHE A 2 6.65 -4.58 0.83
CA PHE A 2 6.32 -3.23 1.27
C PHE A 2 5.29 -2.63 0.30
N VAL A 3 4.11 -2.29 0.80
CA VAL A 3 3.06 -1.61 0.06
C VAL A 3 3.12 -0.14 0.47
N ASP A 4 3.70 0.68 -0.39
CA ASP A 4 3.91 2.12 -0.20
C ASP A 4 2.75 2.88 -0.85
N ALA A 5 1.64 3.00 -0.14
CA ALA A 5 0.50 3.83 -0.53
C ALA A 5 0.79 5.33 -0.38
N GLU A 6 1.75 5.73 0.46
CA GLU A 6 2.15 7.15 0.61
C GLU A 6 3.13 7.63 -0.47
N HIS A 7 3.70 6.71 -1.26
CA HIS A 7 4.69 6.98 -2.31
C HIS A 7 5.91 7.74 -1.75
N ALA A 8 6.28 7.43 -0.50
CA ALA A 8 7.24 8.21 0.29
C ALA A 8 8.51 7.43 0.66
N LEU A 9 8.66 6.17 0.23
CA LEU A 9 9.80 5.33 0.61
C LEU A 9 11.13 5.83 0.02
N ASP A 10 12.08 6.17 0.88
CA ASP A 10 13.48 6.42 0.49
C ASP A 10 14.31 5.12 0.56
N SER A 11 14.61 4.57 -0.63
CA SER A 11 15.44 3.37 -0.78
C SER A 11 16.88 3.53 -0.27
N SER A 12 17.43 4.74 -0.31
CA SER A 12 18.79 5.02 0.19
C SER A 12 18.82 4.94 1.71
N LEU A 13 17.83 5.54 2.38
CA LEU A 13 17.70 5.46 3.84
C LEU A 13 17.42 4.02 4.29
N ALA A 14 16.52 3.31 3.61
CA ALA A 14 16.21 1.92 3.90
C ALA A 14 17.48 1.04 3.86
N LYS A 15 18.31 1.22 2.83
CA LYS A 15 19.60 0.52 2.73
C LYS A 15 20.56 0.90 3.86
N ALA A 16 20.62 2.17 4.23
CA ALA A 16 21.49 2.66 5.31
C ALA A 16 21.13 2.06 6.68
N ILE A 17 19.85 1.77 6.94
CA ILE A 17 19.38 1.13 8.18
C ILE A 17 19.38 -0.42 8.11
N GLY A 18 19.94 -1.00 7.04
CA GLY A 18 20.14 -2.45 6.92
C GLY A 18 19.02 -3.22 6.24
N VAL A 19 18.06 -2.55 5.59
CA VAL A 19 17.07 -3.22 4.74
C VAL A 19 17.76 -3.77 3.49
N TYR A 20 17.50 -5.03 3.17
CA TYR A 20 17.99 -5.64 1.93
C TYR A 20 17.11 -5.25 0.74
N THR A 21 17.32 -4.04 0.22
CA THR A 21 16.46 -3.40 -0.79
C THR A 21 16.42 -4.12 -2.13
N GLU A 22 17.44 -4.92 -2.48
CA GLU A 22 17.47 -5.66 -3.76
C GLU A 22 16.42 -6.78 -3.84
N ASN A 23 16.08 -7.38 -2.69
CA ASN A 23 15.03 -8.40 -2.59
C ASN A 23 13.74 -7.85 -1.97
N LEU A 24 13.63 -6.53 -1.80
CA LEU A 24 12.43 -5.91 -1.27
C LEU A 24 11.39 -5.77 -2.37
N LEU A 25 10.36 -6.61 -2.33
CA LEU A 25 9.17 -6.44 -3.17
C LEU A 25 8.43 -5.17 -2.74
N LEU A 26 8.46 -4.13 -3.58
CA LEU A 26 7.79 -2.85 -3.40
C LEU A 26 6.56 -2.76 -4.31
N SER A 27 5.44 -2.27 -3.79
CA SER A 27 4.23 -1.94 -4.55
C SER A 27 3.75 -0.54 -4.20
N GLN A 28 3.41 0.25 -5.22
CA GLN A 28 2.80 1.58 -5.08
C GLN A 28 1.41 1.54 -5.71
N PRO A 29 0.36 1.27 -4.92
CA PRO A 29 -1.00 1.16 -5.43
C PRO A 29 -1.59 2.54 -5.76
N ASP A 30 -2.52 2.55 -6.72
CA ASP A 30 -3.31 3.71 -7.13
C ASP A 30 -4.50 3.95 -6.18
N CYS A 31 -5.07 2.90 -5.58
CA CYS A 31 -6.21 2.97 -4.65
C CYS A 31 -6.13 1.92 -3.54
N GLY A 32 -6.92 2.14 -2.48
CA GLY A 32 -6.97 1.26 -1.30
C GLY A 32 -7.40 -0.17 -1.64
N GLU A 33 -8.36 -0.36 -2.54
CA GLU A 33 -8.82 -1.69 -2.94
C GLU A 33 -7.72 -2.48 -3.67
N GLN A 34 -6.93 -1.81 -4.51
CA GLN A 34 -5.80 -2.45 -5.19
C GLN A 34 -4.74 -2.88 -4.17
N ALA A 35 -4.43 -2.02 -3.21
CA ALA A 35 -3.49 -2.31 -2.13
C ALA A 35 -3.91 -3.56 -1.34
N LEU A 36 -5.17 -3.59 -0.87
CA LEU A 36 -5.68 -4.68 -0.04
C LEU A 36 -5.87 -5.99 -0.83
N SER A 37 -6.24 -5.91 -2.11
CA SER A 37 -6.33 -7.07 -3.01
C SER A 37 -4.96 -7.72 -3.22
N LEU A 38 -3.90 -6.91 -3.38
CA LEU A 38 -2.53 -7.41 -3.45
C LEU A 38 -2.14 -8.11 -2.13
N VAL A 39 -2.43 -7.48 -0.98
CA VAL A 39 -2.14 -8.06 0.34
C VAL A 39 -2.85 -9.41 0.53
N ASP A 40 -4.15 -9.50 0.21
CA ASP A 40 -4.91 -10.76 0.30
C ASP A 40 -4.30 -11.85 -0.60
N THR A 41 -3.93 -11.49 -1.83
CA THR A 41 -3.27 -12.42 -2.77
C THR A 41 -1.93 -12.94 -2.21
N LEU A 42 -1.10 -12.06 -1.65
CA LEU A 42 0.20 -12.43 -1.09
C LEU A 42 0.06 -13.33 0.15
N ILE A 43 -0.92 -13.04 1.01
CA ILE A 43 -1.24 -13.88 2.18
C ILE A 43 -1.69 -15.27 1.72
N ARG A 44 -2.59 -15.36 0.73
CA ARG A 44 -3.08 -16.64 0.19
C ARG A 44 -2.00 -17.48 -0.46
N ASN A 45 -1.05 -16.83 -1.14
CA ASN A 45 0.06 -17.52 -1.78
C ASN A 45 1.06 -18.09 -0.77
N GLY A 46 1.11 -17.55 0.46
CA GLY A 46 1.99 -18.01 1.53
C GLY A 46 3.49 -17.85 1.23
N SER A 47 3.85 -17.06 0.23
CA SER A 47 5.24 -16.89 -0.24
C SER A 47 6.00 -15.77 0.47
N VAL A 48 5.37 -15.11 1.46
CA VAL A 48 5.90 -13.93 2.13
C VAL A 48 5.66 -14.04 3.63
N ASP A 49 6.72 -13.86 4.43
CA ASP A 49 6.63 -13.92 5.90
C ASP A 49 6.06 -12.64 6.52
N VAL A 50 6.41 -11.48 5.95
CA VAL A 50 6.03 -10.15 6.48
C VAL A 50 5.59 -9.22 5.35
N ILE A 51 4.46 -8.56 5.56
CA ILE A 51 3.91 -7.52 4.71
C ILE A 51 3.76 -6.24 5.54
N VAL A 52 4.29 -5.13 5.03
CA VAL A 52 4.10 -3.79 5.60
C VAL A 52 3.22 -2.98 4.64
N VAL A 53 2.26 -2.24 5.19
CA VAL A 53 1.40 -1.32 4.45
C VAL A 53 1.62 0.08 5.02
N ASP A 54 2.12 0.98 4.19
CA ASP A 54 2.48 2.36 4.54
C ASP A 54 1.74 3.34 3.62
N SER A 55 0.61 3.92 4.01
CA SER A 55 -0.07 3.83 5.31
C SER A 55 -1.57 3.65 5.15
N VAL A 56 -2.25 3.36 6.26
CA VAL A 56 -3.72 3.20 6.27
C VAL A 56 -4.45 4.47 5.85
N ALA A 57 -3.91 5.64 6.22
CA ALA A 57 -4.55 6.92 5.88
C ALA A 57 -4.49 7.21 4.37
N ALA A 58 -3.51 6.63 3.66
CA ALA A 58 -3.37 6.74 2.22
C ALA A 58 -4.17 5.68 1.44
N LEU A 59 -4.87 4.76 2.11
CA LEU A 59 -5.75 3.79 1.46
C LEU A 59 -7.09 4.43 1.07
N VAL A 60 -7.04 5.32 0.09
CA VAL A 60 -8.21 6.03 -0.43
C VAL A 60 -9.03 5.09 -1.32
N PRO A 61 -10.34 4.91 -1.06
CA PRO A 61 -11.22 4.14 -1.92
C PRO A 61 -11.19 4.66 -3.36
N LYS A 62 -11.25 3.75 -4.32
CA LYS A 62 -11.28 4.12 -5.74
C LYS A 62 -12.41 5.11 -6.06
N GLY A 63 -13.58 4.94 -5.44
CA GLY A 63 -14.72 5.84 -5.61
C GLY A 63 -14.48 7.26 -5.08
N GLU A 64 -13.62 7.43 -4.07
CA GLU A 64 -13.22 8.75 -3.57
C GLU A 64 -12.18 9.41 -4.48
N LEU A 65 -11.30 8.64 -5.12
CA LEU A 65 -10.33 9.13 -6.10
C LEU A 65 -10.98 9.58 -7.42
N GLU A 66 -12.08 8.92 -7.81
CA GLU A 66 -12.85 9.24 -9.02
C GLU A 66 -13.94 10.30 -8.79
N GLY A 67 -14.27 10.61 -7.53
CA GLY A 67 -15.27 11.62 -7.15
C GLY A 67 -14.72 13.05 -7.13
N GLU A 68 -15.60 14.05 -7.20
CA GLU A 68 -15.20 15.44 -6.96
C GLU A 68 -14.96 15.70 -5.46
N MET A 69 -13.88 16.41 -5.12
CA MET A 69 -13.60 16.80 -3.73
C MET A 69 -14.78 17.58 -3.14
N GLY A 70 -15.53 16.97 -2.22
CA GLY A 70 -16.68 17.58 -1.55
C GLY A 70 -17.95 16.74 -1.56
N ASP A 71 -18.02 15.69 -2.39
CA ASP A 71 -19.11 14.71 -2.28
C ASP A 71 -18.94 13.90 -0.98
N ALA A 72 -19.93 14.02 -0.09
CA ALA A 72 -19.95 13.31 1.17
C ALA A 72 -20.14 11.80 0.94
N HIS A 73 -19.05 11.08 0.70
CA HIS A 73 -19.01 9.62 0.81
C HIS A 73 -18.98 9.25 2.30
N MET A 74 -20.13 9.36 2.96
CA MET A 74 -20.28 8.72 4.27
C MET A 74 -20.14 7.21 4.09
N ALA A 75 -19.17 6.62 4.79
CA ALA A 75 -18.89 5.18 4.81
C ALA A 75 -20.19 4.38 4.99
N MET A 76 -20.57 3.62 3.95
CA MET A 76 -21.61 2.61 4.09
C MET A 76 -21.06 1.48 4.96
N GLN A 77 -21.65 1.29 6.14
CA GLN A 77 -21.39 0.17 7.04
C GLN A 77 -21.81 -1.17 6.44
#